data_AF-A0A0H2KQC7-F1
#
_entry.id   AF-A0A0H2KQC7-F1
#
_cell.length_a   1.000
_cell.length_b   1.000
_cell.length_c   1.000
_cell.angle_alpha   90.00
_cell.angle_beta   90.00
_cell.angle_gamma   90.00
#
_symmetry.space_group_name_H-M   'P 1'
#
loop_
_entity.id
_entity.type
_entity.pdbx_description
1 polymer ?
#
loop_
_entity_poly.entity_id
_entity_poly.type
_entity_poly.pdbx_seq_one_letter_code
_entity_poly.pdbx_strand_id
1 'polypeptide(L)'
;MGRGTGAGRAVRATVVALALAGGAVVAAPPAVACACGGLVDGPAYDTSVSRETAVLQWDGTTETMLLELDALSNAPEVGLLLPTPAPADVALADPQVFRELDDLTQPRAVVSDHRWWPELGFGAAGADGAGAGGVAVLDEVRLGPLDVTTLGATDAGALGAWLTERGFQLPESIQTALAPYVSEGWSFVAARLAPEEAAAFDGTLQPLRVSFASGSLVYPMRMSAVADDTQSTRTYVLADHRVDRTDATAAAQEPTVRFAGRVDPASVSSDELAALLADGSFVTSHEQVFTDPGTEIVSDFVFEQAAADVAYAPTFAVVADKRIGPFFAGPVLAFTAVLALAALVVWSGRRRRAPAPALAPRPARA
;
A
#
# COMPACT_ATOMS: atom_id res chain seq x y z
N MET A 1 89.81 38.31 -18.89
CA MET A 1 90.94 37.66 -18.20
C MET A 1 90.41 37.11 -16.88
N GLY A 2 90.64 35.82 -16.60
CA GLY A 2 90.36 35.23 -15.28
C GLY A 2 89.03 34.48 -15.13
N ARG A 3 89.02 33.20 -15.54
CA ARG A 3 88.14 32.16 -14.96
C ARG A 3 88.61 31.88 -13.53
N GLY A 4 87.69 31.65 -12.61
CA GLY A 4 87.98 31.17 -11.25
C GLY A 4 86.84 30.33 -10.74
N THR A 5 87.03 29.00 -10.75
CA THR A 5 86.18 27.97 -10.16
C THR A 5 86.28 27.98 -8.63
N GLY A 6 85.19 27.60 -7.95
CA GLY A 6 85.24 27.27 -6.52
C GLY A 6 83.92 26.69 -6.02
N ALA A 7 83.84 25.36 -5.95
CA ALA A 7 82.79 24.63 -5.26
C ALA A 7 83.15 24.50 -3.77
N GLY A 8 82.17 24.66 -2.87
CA GLY A 8 82.35 24.32 -1.45
C GLY A 8 81.32 24.89 -0.47
N ARG A 9 80.23 24.15 -0.24
CA ARG A 9 79.46 23.96 1.02
C ARG A 9 79.21 25.15 1.97
N ALA A 10 77.94 25.50 2.19
CA ALA A 10 77.30 25.65 3.51
C ALA A 10 75.79 25.99 3.34
N VAL A 11 74.82 25.17 3.78
CA VAL A 11 74.13 25.17 5.11
C VAL A 11 72.71 25.78 5.04
N ARG A 12 71.72 24.88 5.22
CA ARG A 12 70.41 25.01 5.92
C ARG A 12 69.24 25.82 5.35
N ALA A 13 68.05 25.25 5.64
CA ALA A 13 66.66 25.75 5.53
C ALA A 13 66.09 25.76 4.10
N THR A 14 65.07 24.96 3.77
CA THR A 14 63.66 25.27 4.07
C THR A 14 62.82 23.99 3.83
N VAL A 15 62.36 23.33 4.90
CA VAL A 15 60.95 23.22 5.36
C VAL A 15 60.01 22.42 4.43
N VAL A 16 59.72 21.22 4.93
CA VAL A 16 58.56 20.36 4.71
C VAL A 16 57.24 21.16 4.61
N ALA A 17 56.53 21.05 3.48
CA ALA A 17 55.12 21.44 3.35
C ALA A 17 54.48 20.83 2.08
N LEU A 18 54.42 19.49 1.99
CA LEU A 18 53.73 18.80 0.90
C LEU A 18 53.04 17.52 1.40
N ALA A 19 52.36 17.60 2.55
CA ALA A 19 51.71 16.45 3.18
C ALA A 19 50.38 16.75 3.91
N LEU A 20 49.68 17.84 3.59
CA LEU A 20 48.38 18.16 4.21
C LEU A 20 47.36 18.74 3.21
N ALA A 21 47.10 18.00 2.13
CA ALA A 21 45.95 18.26 1.26
C ALA A 21 45.18 16.95 0.96
N GLY A 22 45.26 15.97 1.86
CA GLY A 22 44.32 14.86 1.92
C GLY A 22 43.21 15.23 2.89
N GLY A 23 42.36 16.17 2.49
CA GLY A 23 41.11 16.40 3.19
C GLY A 23 40.30 15.12 3.10
N ALA A 24 40.24 14.37 4.20
CA ALA A 24 39.24 13.34 4.39
C ALA A 24 37.90 14.05 4.33
N VAL A 25 37.26 14.02 3.16
CA VAL A 25 35.82 14.18 3.06
C VAL A 25 35.27 12.97 3.81
N VAL A 26 34.99 13.17 5.10
CA VAL A 26 34.12 12.27 5.84
C VAL A 26 32.75 12.49 5.20
N ALA A 27 32.45 11.69 4.19
CA ALA A 27 31.08 11.50 3.75
C ALA A 27 30.36 10.94 4.97
N ALA A 28 29.57 11.79 5.64
CA ALA A 28 28.58 11.29 6.57
C ALA A 28 27.69 10.30 5.79
N PRO A 29 27.40 9.11 6.33
CA PRO A 29 26.43 8.23 5.70
C PRO A 29 25.10 8.98 5.55
N PRO A 30 24.34 8.75 4.46
CA PRO A 30 22.98 9.25 4.37
C PRO A 30 22.22 8.74 5.59
N ALA A 31 21.71 9.66 6.41
CA ALA A 31 20.87 9.31 7.54
C ALA A 31 19.47 9.06 7.01
N VAL A 32 19.24 7.81 6.59
CA VAL A 32 17.92 7.31 6.21
C VAL A 32 17.00 7.37 7.44
N ALA A 33 15.89 8.08 7.30
CA ALA A 33 14.93 8.33 8.36
C ALA A 33 13.54 8.16 7.75
N CYS A 34 12.76 7.19 8.23
CA CYS A 34 11.49 6.82 7.61
C CYS A 34 10.27 6.87 8.56
N ALA A 35 9.16 7.28 7.93
CA ALA A 35 7.75 7.46 8.29
C ALA A 35 7.02 6.26 8.92
N CYS A 36 5.97 6.33 9.76
CA CYS A 36 5.28 7.40 10.51
C CYS A 36 5.67 7.48 11.98
N GLY A 37 6.81 6.91 12.28
CA GLY A 37 7.50 7.18 13.51
C GLY A 37 8.96 6.95 13.28
N GLY A 38 9.77 8.01 13.31
CA GLY A 38 11.15 7.97 12.81
C GLY A 38 11.87 6.68 13.20
N LEU A 39 12.14 5.82 12.22
CA LEU A 39 12.96 4.65 12.48
C LEU A 39 14.38 5.13 12.77
N VAL A 40 14.94 4.63 13.88
CA VAL A 40 16.28 4.95 14.34
C VAL A 40 17.08 3.68 14.54
N ASP A 41 18.32 3.67 14.09
CA ASP A 41 19.25 2.55 14.21
C ASP A 41 20.62 3.04 14.71
N GLY A 42 21.62 2.16 14.66
CA GLY A 42 23.01 2.50 14.99
C GLY A 42 23.76 3.07 13.78
N PRO A 43 24.84 3.85 13.99
CA PRO A 43 25.54 4.63 12.94
C PRO A 43 26.18 3.82 11.80
N ALA A 44 26.15 2.49 11.88
CA ALA A 44 26.75 1.58 10.92
C ALA A 44 25.70 0.95 9.98
N TYR A 45 24.42 1.26 10.18
CA TYR A 45 23.28 0.59 9.55
C TYR A 45 22.47 1.56 8.69
N ASP A 46 21.64 0.99 7.83
CA ASP A 46 20.77 1.65 6.88
C ASP A 46 19.39 0.99 6.96
N THR A 47 18.35 1.80 7.16
CA THR A 47 16.96 1.39 7.36
C THR A 47 16.02 2.30 6.58
N SER A 48 15.16 1.73 5.73
CA SER A 48 14.13 2.46 4.98
C SER A 48 12.77 1.78 5.04
N VAL A 49 11.70 2.56 4.84
CA VAL A 49 10.30 2.09 4.76
C VAL A 49 9.74 2.48 3.40
N SER A 50 9.37 1.49 2.60
CA SER A 50 8.88 1.73 1.24
C SER A 50 7.36 1.83 1.13
N ARG A 51 6.65 1.18 2.07
CA ARG A 51 5.19 1.18 2.13
C ARG A 51 4.74 1.12 3.57
N GLU A 52 3.63 1.81 3.79
CA GLU A 52 2.99 1.92 5.07
C GLU A 52 1.49 1.75 4.93
N THR A 53 0.94 0.85 5.74
CA THR A 53 -0.50 0.61 5.81
C THR A 53 -0.98 0.84 7.24
N ALA A 54 -2.00 1.70 7.38
CA ALA A 54 -2.62 1.97 8.67
C ALA A 54 -4.11 1.65 8.65
N VAL A 55 -4.61 1.10 9.76
CA VAL A 55 -6.05 0.94 10.02
C VAL A 55 -6.42 1.86 11.17
N LEU A 56 -7.38 2.75 10.96
CA LEU A 56 -7.78 3.78 11.92
C LEU A 56 -9.24 3.59 12.31
N GLN A 57 -9.52 3.67 13.60
CA GLN A 57 -10.87 3.67 14.16
C GLN A 57 -10.90 4.65 15.33
N TRP A 58 -12.02 5.34 15.51
CA TRP A 58 -12.21 6.28 16.60
C TRP A 58 -13.62 6.16 17.18
N ASP A 59 -13.70 6.01 18.49
CA ASP A 59 -14.97 5.86 19.23
C ASP A 59 -15.58 7.19 19.71
N GLY A 60 -14.96 8.31 19.35
CA GLY A 60 -15.33 9.65 19.83
C GLY A 60 -14.43 10.18 20.96
N THR A 61 -13.63 9.32 21.59
CA THR A 61 -12.72 9.68 22.70
C THR A 61 -11.34 9.05 22.59
N THR A 62 -11.27 7.84 22.03
CA THR A 62 -10.07 7.04 21.88
C THR A 62 -9.91 6.66 20.43
N GLU A 63 -8.72 6.89 19.89
CA GLU A 63 -8.32 6.43 18.57
C GLU A 63 -7.54 5.13 18.72
N THR A 64 -7.92 4.12 17.94
CA THR A 64 -7.16 2.89 17.73
C THR A 64 -6.54 2.95 16.34
N MET A 65 -5.23 2.77 16.30
CA MET A 65 -4.45 2.69 15.08
C MET A 65 -3.72 1.34 15.03
N LEU A 66 -3.91 0.59 13.94
CA LEU A 66 -3.05 -0.53 13.60
C LEU A 66 -2.06 -0.07 12.53
N LEU A 67 -0.78 -0.40 12.69
CA LEU A 67 0.30 0.03 11.81
C LEU A 67 1.09 -1.17 11.28
N GLU A 68 1.19 -1.29 9.96
CA GLU A 68 2.01 -2.26 9.25
C GLU A 68 3.02 -1.54 8.35
N LEU A 69 4.29 -1.88 8.46
CA LEU A 69 5.41 -1.23 7.77
C LEU A 69 6.19 -2.24 6.94
N ASP A 70 6.43 -1.92 5.67
CA ASP A 70 7.37 -2.65 4.82
C ASP A 70 8.75 -2.00 4.96
N ALA A 71 9.63 -2.66 5.70
CA ALA A 71 10.94 -2.15 6.05
C ALA A 71 12.07 -2.99 5.45
N LEU A 72 13.09 -2.31 4.95
CA LEU A 72 14.38 -2.88 4.58
C LEU A 72 15.42 -2.34 5.56
N SER A 73 16.09 -3.23 6.30
CA SER A 73 17.13 -2.84 7.24
C SER A 73 18.25 -3.88 7.29
N ASN A 74 19.49 -3.40 7.40
CA ASN A 74 20.64 -4.24 7.75
C ASN A 74 20.98 -4.19 9.25
N ALA A 75 20.18 -3.48 10.06
CA ALA A 75 20.31 -3.44 11.50
C ALA A 75 19.70 -4.70 12.14
N PRO A 76 20.31 -5.22 13.22
CA PRO A 76 19.71 -6.31 14.00
C PRO A 76 18.50 -5.86 14.83
N GLU A 77 18.37 -4.55 15.07
CA GLU A 77 17.25 -3.94 15.78
C GLU A 77 17.07 -2.50 15.30
N VAL A 78 15.81 -2.04 15.25
CA VAL A 78 15.44 -0.67 14.88
C VAL A 78 14.49 -0.11 15.92
N GLY A 79 14.58 1.18 16.23
CA GLY A 79 13.64 1.89 17.09
C GLY A 79 12.58 2.57 16.26
N LEU A 80 11.30 2.29 16.47
CA LEU A 80 10.18 3.04 15.90
C LEU A 80 9.81 4.18 16.85
N LEU A 81 9.72 5.41 16.35
CA LEU A 81 9.35 6.59 17.15
C LEU A 81 8.06 7.26 16.68
N LEU A 82 6.91 6.82 17.18
CA LEU A 82 5.59 7.25 16.71
C LEU A 82 5.00 8.39 17.57
N PRO A 83 4.74 9.59 17.03
CA PRO A 83 4.02 10.65 17.74
C PRO A 83 2.55 10.30 17.95
N THR A 84 2.02 10.65 19.12
CA THR A 84 0.60 10.46 19.47
C THR A 84 0.07 11.68 20.22
N PRO A 85 -1.18 12.14 19.98
CA PRO A 85 -1.75 13.31 20.68
C PRO A 85 -1.75 13.19 22.21
N ALA A 86 -1.82 11.97 22.74
CA ALA A 86 -1.80 11.65 24.16
C ALA A 86 -0.97 10.38 24.39
N PRO A 87 -0.52 10.09 25.62
CA PRO A 87 0.16 8.83 25.92
C PRO A 87 -0.65 7.63 25.42
N ALA A 88 0.02 6.73 24.69
CA ALA A 88 -0.59 5.59 24.06
C ALA A 88 -0.22 4.27 24.76
N ASP A 89 -1.17 3.33 24.70
CA ASP A 89 -0.94 1.91 24.95
C ASP A 89 -0.56 1.22 23.64
N VAL A 90 0.40 0.28 23.71
CA VAL A 90 0.96 -0.39 22.53
C VAL A 90 0.97 -1.90 22.71
N ALA A 91 0.54 -2.62 21.67
CA ALA A 91 0.54 -4.07 21.60
C ALA A 91 0.89 -4.54 20.17
N LEU A 92 1.08 -5.84 19.99
CA LEU A 92 1.11 -6.45 18.66
C LEU A 92 -0.32 -6.56 18.14
N ALA A 93 -0.53 -6.24 16.86
CA ALA A 93 -1.81 -6.40 16.18
C ALA A 93 -1.84 -7.73 15.39
N ASP A 94 -3.04 -8.22 15.10
CA ASP A 94 -3.24 -9.40 14.26
C ASP A 94 -2.92 -9.09 12.78
N PRO A 95 -1.90 -9.72 12.17
CA PRO A 95 -1.57 -9.47 10.77
C PRO A 95 -2.68 -9.91 9.79
N GLN A 96 -3.63 -10.76 10.21
CA GLN A 96 -4.78 -11.12 9.36
C GLN A 96 -5.68 -9.92 9.06
N VAL A 97 -5.71 -8.89 9.92
CA VAL A 97 -6.50 -7.68 9.70
C VAL A 97 -6.15 -7.03 8.35
N PHE A 98 -4.85 -6.87 8.07
CA PHE A 98 -4.36 -6.22 6.86
C PHE A 98 -4.60 -7.07 5.61
N ARG A 99 -4.40 -8.39 5.72
CA ARG A 99 -4.64 -9.34 4.61
C ARG A 99 -6.12 -9.35 4.21
N GLU A 100 -7.02 -9.42 5.18
CA GLU A 100 -8.46 -9.41 4.91
C GLU A 100 -8.93 -8.06 4.34
N LEU A 101 -8.41 -6.93 4.86
CA LEU A 101 -8.73 -5.62 4.30
C LEU A 101 -8.22 -5.46 2.86
N ASP A 102 -7.01 -5.96 2.54
CA ASP A 102 -6.54 -5.96 1.15
C ASP A 102 -7.47 -6.80 0.26
N ASP A 103 -7.77 -8.04 0.65
CA ASP A 103 -8.67 -8.93 -0.10
C ASP A 103 -10.07 -8.35 -0.30
N LEU A 104 -10.65 -7.73 0.74
CA LEU A 104 -11.97 -7.10 0.68
C LEU A 104 -12.02 -5.91 -0.27
N THR A 105 -10.90 -5.19 -0.38
CA THR A 105 -10.79 -3.95 -1.17
C THR A 105 -10.18 -4.16 -2.56
N GLN A 106 -9.82 -5.39 -2.91
CA GLN A 106 -9.33 -5.72 -4.26
C GLN A 106 -10.36 -5.39 -5.36
N PRO A 107 -9.88 -4.97 -6.55
CA PRO A 107 -10.74 -4.74 -7.70
C PRO A 107 -11.57 -5.97 -8.06
N ARG A 108 -12.86 -5.79 -8.31
CA ARG A 108 -13.77 -6.87 -8.68
C ARG A 108 -13.91 -7.01 -10.19
N ALA A 109 -13.93 -8.25 -10.67
CA ALA A 109 -14.20 -8.52 -12.08
C ALA A 109 -15.67 -8.20 -12.43
N VAL A 110 -15.88 -7.39 -13.45
CA VAL A 110 -17.21 -7.13 -14.03
C VAL A 110 -17.23 -7.62 -15.46
N VAL A 111 -18.22 -8.44 -15.80
CA VAL A 111 -18.41 -8.95 -17.15
C VAL A 111 -18.83 -7.78 -18.05
N SER A 112 -17.91 -7.34 -18.90
CA SER A 112 -18.15 -6.24 -19.84
C SER A 112 -18.67 -6.75 -21.19
N ASP A 113 -18.25 -7.95 -21.58
CA ASP A 113 -18.62 -8.57 -22.85
C ASP A 113 -18.75 -10.10 -22.72
N HIS A 114 -19.43 -10.70 -23.69
CA HIS A 114 -19.67 -12.12 -23.77
C HIS A 114 -19.04 -12.72 -25.01
N ARG A 115 -18.14 -13.68 -24.84
CA ARG A 115 -17.57 -14.45 -25.96
C ARG A 115 -18.49 -15.61 -26.33
N TRP A 116 -19.09 -15.52 -27.51
CA TRP A 116 -20.02 -16.53 -28.04
C TRP A 116 -19.34 -17.55 -28.95
N TRP A 117 -18.13 -17.27 -29.45
CA TRP A 117 -17.39 -18.09 -30.40
C TRP A 117 -15.98 -18.37 -29.87
N PRO A 118 -15.37 -19.53 -30.16
CA PRO A 118 -13.96 -19.75 -29.86
C PRO A 118 -13.09 -18.82 -30.70
N GLU A 119 -11.94 -18.42 -30.15
CA GLU A 119 -10.87 -17.73 -30.88
C GLU A 119 -10.37 -18.63 -32.02
N LEU A 120 -10.91 -18.43 -33.22
CA LEU A 120 -10.41 -19.03 -34.45
C LEU A 120 -9.57 -17.95 -35.12
N GLY A 121 -8.24 -18.10 -35.10
CA GLY A 121 -7.26 -17.08 -35.53
C GLY A 121 -7.40 -16.58 -36.97
N PHE A 122 -8.43 -15.79 -37.23
CA PHE A 122 -8.75 -15.12 -38.48
C PHE A 122 -9.38 -13.74 -38.18
N GLY A 123 -8.57 -12.80 -37.69
CA GLY A 123 -8.78 -11.36 -37.87
C GLY A 123 -9.07 -10.50 -36.64
N ALA A 124 -8.34 -9.36 -36.59
CA ALA A 124 -8.39 -8.21 -35.68
C ALA A 124 -7.90 -8.43 -34.23
N ALA A 125 -6.59 -8.19 -34.05
CA ALA A 125 -5.98 -7.94 -32.74
C ALA A 125 -6.71 -6.79 -32.03
N GLY A 126 -7.17 -7.06 -30.81
CA GLY A 126 -7.84 -6.07 -29.97
C GLY A 126 -7.72 -6.46 -28.50
N ALA A 127 -7.05 -5.58 -27.76
CA ALA A 127 -6.88 -5.52 -26.31
C ALA A 127 -5.98 -6.60 -25.68
N ASP A 128 -4.70 -6.23 -25.59
CA ASP A 128 -3.76 -6.75 -24.61
C ASP A 128 -4.41 -6.76 -23.21
N GLY A 129 -4.47 -7.94 -22.60
CA GLY A 129 -4.84 -8.11 -21.21
C GLY A 129 -3.81 -7.41 -20.34
N ALA A 130 -4.20 -6.26 -19.77
CA ALA A 130 -3.46 -5.61 -18.71
C ALA A 130 -3.22 -6.65 -17.61
N GLY A 131 -1.94 -6.99 -17.41
CA GLY A 131 -1.53 -7.92 -16.37
C GLY A 131 -2.05 -7.43 -15.03
N ALA A 132 -2.75 -8.32 -14.32
CA ALA A 132 -2.92 -8.17 -12.89
C ALA A 132 -1.51 -8.11 -12.31
N GLY A 133 -1.06 -6.89 -11.97
CA GLY A 133 0.13 -6.67 -11.19
C GLY A 133 -0.13 -7.25 -9.81
N GLY A 134 0.14 -8.54 -9.65
CA GLY A 134 0.23 -9.16 -8.34
C GLY A 134 1.28 -8.40 -7.56
N VAL A 135 0.85 -7.76 -6.47
CA VAL A 135 1.76 -7.19 -5.49
C VAL A 135 2.64 -8.35 -5.02
N ALA A 136 3.96 -8.20 -5.17
CA ALA A 136 4.89 -9.18 -4.63
C ALA A 136 4.72 -9.20 -3.12
N VAL A 137 4.33 -10.35 -2.58
CA VAL A 137 4.33 -10.57 -1.14
C VAL A 137 5.79 -10.48 -0.69
N LEU A 138 6.12 -9.45 0.08
CA LEU A 138 7.39 -9.36 0.79
C LEU A 138 7.35 -10.37 1.95
N ASP A 139 8.52 -10.89 2.36
CA ASP A 139 8.59 -11.84 3.47
C ASP A 139 8.07 -11.19 4.77
N GLU A 140 7.32 -11.95 5.58
CA GLU A 140 6.80 -11.45 6.87
C GLU A 140 7.85 -11.62 7.97
N VAL A 141 8.19 -10.53 8.63
CA VAL A 141 9.24 -10.47 9.65
C VAL A 141 8.61 -10.49 11.04
N ARG A 142 8.69 -11.66 11.70
CA ARG A 142 8.24 -11.82 13.09
C ARG A 142 9.17 -11.10 14.06
N LEU A 143 8.60 -10.22 14.88
CA LEU A 143 9.32 -9.51 15.93
C LEU A 143 9.47 -10.40 17.16
N GLY A 144 10.61 -10.29 17.84
CA GLY A 144 10.80 -10.81 19.19
C GLY A 144 9.97 -10.04 20.23
N PRO A 145 10.24 -10.22 21.53
CA PRO A 145 9.54 -9.48 22.58
C PRO A 145 9.62 -7.97 22.34
N LEU A 146 8.46 -7.33 22.23
CA LEU A 146 8.35 -5.90 22.00
C LEU A 146 8.77 -5.15 23.28
N ASP A 147 9.79 -4.29 23.19
CA ASP A 147 10.18 -3.36 24.25
C ASP A 147 9.70 -1.96 23.88
N VAL A 148 8.60 -1.52 24.52
CA VAL A 148 7.96 -0.24 24.26
C VAL A 148 8.09 0.66 25.48
N THR A 149 8.37 1.94 25.22
CA THR A 149 8.14 3.02 26.17
C THR A 149 7.21 4.06 25.55
N THR A 150 6.35 4.65 26.38
CA THR A 150 5.55 5.81 26.00
C THR A 150 6.01 7.00 26.82
N LEU A 151 6.42 8.06 26.14
CA LEU A 151 7.02 9.26 26.73
C LEU A 151 6.13 10.47 26.48
N GLY A 152 5.91 11.27 27.52
CA GLY A 152 5.11 12.50 27.40
C GLY A 152 5.85 13.63 26.67
N ALA A 153 5.07 14.53 26.08
CA ALA A 153 5.55 15.66 25.28
C ALA A 153 6.60 16.57 25.91
N THR A 154 6.51 16.75 27.24
CA THR A 154 7.40 17.63 27.98
C THR A 154 8.79 17.03 28.21
N ASP A 155 9.01 15.78 27.79
CA ASP A 155 10.22 15.02 28.11
C ASP A 155 11.05 14.64 26.87
N ALA A 156 11.26 15.61 25.98
CA ALA A 156 12.19 15.46 24.85
C ALA A 156 13.61 15.05 25.32
N GLY A 157 14.00 15.45 26.53
CA GLY A 157 15.21 15.00 27.20
C GLY A 157 15.19 13.50 27.54
N ALA A 158 14.10 12.98 28.09
CA ALA A 158 13.96 11.54 28.33
C ALA A 158 13.86 10.73 27.04
N LEU A 159 13.27 11.26 25.98
CA LEU A 159 13.28 10.58 24.67
C LEU A 159 14.71 10.40 24.16
N GLY A 160 15.50 11.48 24.14
CA GLY A 160 16.91 11.38 23.78
C GLY A 160 17.70 10.45 24.70
N ALA A 161 17.42 10.47 26.00
CA ALA A 161 18.07 9.59 26.98
C ALA A 161 17.71 8.11 26.80
N TRP A 162 16.43 7.78 26.59
CA TRP A 162 15.95 6.42 26.35
C TRP A 162 16.57 5.83 25.09
N LEU A 163 16.61 6.64 24.01
CA LEU A 163 17.26 6.27 22.76
C LEU A 163 18.74 5.98 22.97
N THR A 164 19.45 6.90 23.63
CA THR A 164 20.89 6.76 23.90
C THR A 164 21.19 5.54 24.78
N GLU A 165 20.39 5.30 25.83
CA GLU A 165 20.53 4.14 26.72
C GLU A 165 20.39 2.81 25.97
N ARG A 166 19.58 2.79 24.91
CA ARG A 166 19.35 1.63 24.04
C ARG A 166 20.24 1.57 22.82
N GLY A 167 21.21 2.48 22.72
CA GLY A 167 22.18 2.50 21.61
C GLY A 167 21.64 3.09 20.31
N PHE A 168 20.44 3.67 20.32
CA PHE A 168 19.89 4.39 19.18
C PHE A 168 20.45 5.81 19.10
N GLN A 169 20.65 6.30 17.89
CA GLN A 169 21.01 7.68 17.64
C GLN A 169 19.82 8.41 17.02
N LEU A 170 19.57 9.65 17.44
CA LEU A 170 18.50 10.48 16.91
C LEU A 170 19.08 11.49 15.90
N PRO A 171 18.94 11.27 14.58
CA PRO A 171 19.45 12.20 13.57
C PRO A 171 18.88 13.60 13.74
N GLU A 172 19.64 14.63 13.33
CA GLU A 172 19.20 16.03 13.41
C GLU A 172 17.93 16.28 12.57
N SER A 173 17.78 15.57 11.45
CA SER A 173 16.57 15.59 10.61
C SER A 173 15.34 15.13 11.40
N ILE A 174 15.43 14.00 12.10
CA ILE A 174 14.36 13.49 12.97
C ILE A 174 14.09 14.45 14.13
N GLN A 175 15.12 15.00 14.78
CA GLN A 175 14.92 16.00 15.84
C GLN A 175 14.14 17.21 15.35
N THR A 176 14.43 17.68 14.14
CA THR A 176 13.71 18.79 13.51
C THR A 176 12.26 18.40 13.21
N ALA A 177 12.02 17.18 12.74
CA ALA A 177 10.69 16.66 12.45
C ALA A 177 9.82 16.46 13.71
N LEU A 178 10.44 16.23 14.88
CA LEU A 178 9.74 16.09 16.16
C LEU A 178 9.32 17.43 16.79
N ALA A 179 10.01 18.52 16.45
CA ALA A 179 9.80 19.81 17.09
C ALA A 179 8.33 20.31 17.05
N PRO A 180 7.57 20.15 15.95
CA PRO A 180 6.15 20.51 15.92
C PRO A 180 5.33 19.74 16.95
N TYR A 181 5.47 18.41 17.02
CA TYR A 181 4.77 17.56 17.99
C TYR A 181 5.08 17.92 19.44
N VAL A 182 6.35 18.19 19.76
CA VAL A 182 6.75 18.66 21.10
C VAL A 182 6.06 19.98 21.44
N SER A 183 6.02 20.91 20.48
CA SER A 183 5.38 22.22 20.67
C SER A 183 3.86 22.12 20.87
N GLU A 184 3.23 21.11 20.28
CA GLU A 184 1.80 20.81 20.39
C GLU A 184 1.44 19.97 21.62
N GLY A 185 2.43 19.51 22.40
CA GLY A 185 2.18 18.71 23.60
C GLY A 185 1.86 17.25 23.31
N TRP A 186 2.31 16.69 22.18
CA TRP A 186 2.13 15.28 21.82
C TRP A 186 3.11 14.36 22.53
N SER A 187 2.66 13.17 22.87
CA SER A 187 3.48 12.08 23.39
C SER A 187 4.19 11.32 22.27
N PHE A 188 5.15 10.50 22.65
CA PHE A 188 5.94 9.67 21.73
C PHE A 188 5.94 8.23 22.22
N VAL A 189 5.52 7.33 21.36
CA VAL A 189 5.78 5.89 21.50
C VAL A 189 7.16 5.64 20.93
N ALA A 190 8.05 5.06 21.72
CA ALA A 190 9.32 4.54 21.24
C ALA A 190 9.35 3.02 21.45
N ALA A 191 9.41 2.26 20.36
CA ALA A 191 9.36 0.80 20.38
C ALA A 191 10.62 0.23 19.74
N ARG A 192 11.27 -0.72 20.41
CA ARG A 192 12.36 -1.49 19.82
C ARG A 192 11.79 -2.67 19.05
N LEU A 193 12.05 -2.69 17.75
CA LEU A 193 11.69 -3.76 16.83
C LEU A 193 12.95 -4.58 16.56
N ALA A 194 12.98 -5.81 17.06
CA ALA A 194 14.08 -6.75 16.85
C ALA A 194 13.50 -8.03 16.25
N PRO A 195 13.90 -8.46 15.04
CA PRO A 195 13.45 -9.73 14.46
C PRO A 195 13.81 -10.91 15.37
N GLU A 196 12.97 -11.95 15.40
CA GLU A 196 13.23 -13.16 16.21
C GLU A 196 14.45 -13.95 15.69
N GLU A 197 14.65 -13.99 14.36
CA GLU A 197 15.56 -14.95 13.71
C GLU A 197 16.59 -14.30 12.75
N ALA A 198 16.58 -12.98 12.54
CA ALA A 198 17.35 -12.32 11.48
C ALA A 198 18.22 -11.15 11.96
N ALA A 199 19.44 -11.03 11.41
CA ALA A 199 20.38 -9.93 11.67
C ALA A 199 20.21 -8.73 10.71
N ALA A 200 19.43 -8.93 9.65
CA ALA A 200 18.99 -7.97 8.65
C ALA A 200 17.62 -8.46 8.17
N PHE A 201 16.74 -7.58 7.76
CA PHE A 201 15.39 -7.94 7.36
C PHE A 201 14.91 -7.09 6.17
N ASP A 202 14.15 -7.72 5.29
CA ASP A 202 13.55 -7.14 4.10
C ASP A 202 12.12 -7.68 4.02
N GLY A 203 11.16 -6.84 4.41
CA GLY A 203 9.75 -7.14 4.24
C GLY A 203 8.85 -6.55 5.30
N THR A 204 7.66 -7.14 5.42
CA THR A 204 6.57 -6.59 6.23
C THR A 204 6.78 -6.94 7.69
N LEU A 205 6.93 -5.91 8.53
CA LEU A 205 7.07 -6.08 9.98
C LEU A 205 5.76 -6.52 10.60
N GLN A 206 5.84 -7.32 11.67
CA GLN A 206 4.66 -7.66 12.47
C GLN A 206 3.92 -6.37 12.91
N PRO A 207 2.61 -6.25 12.65
CA PRO A 207 1.90 -5.01 12.88
C PRO A 207 1.77 -4.64 14.36
N LEU A 208 1.65 -3.34 14.63
CA LEU A 208 1.48 -2.78 15.96
C LEU A 208 0.07 -2.22 16.13
N ARG A 209 -0.54 -2.46 17.29
CA ARG A 209 -1.75 -1.78 17.76
C ARG A 209 -1.33 -0.66 18.70
N VAL A 210 -1.81 0.55 18.43
CA VAL A 210 -1.55 1.75 19.23
C VAL A 210 -2.90 2.38 19.57
N SER A 211 -3.16 2.62 20.85
CA SER A 211 -4.43 3.19 21.32
C SER A 211 -4.17 4.39 22.21
N PHE A 212 -4.79 5.53 21.93
CA PHE A 212 -4.58 6.78 22.66
C PHE A 212 -5.85 7.64 22.69
N ALA A 213 -5.96 8.49 23.70
CA ALA A 213 -7.02 9.49 23.75
C ALA A 213 -6.82 10.52 22.62
N SER A 214 -7.88 10.78 21.85
CA SER A 214 -7.85 11.75 20.76
C SER A 214 -9.22 12.42 20.58
N GLY A 215 -9.20 13.71 20.22
CA GLY A 215 -10.40 14.47 19.90
C GLY A 215 -10.86 14.34 18.44
N SER A 216 -10.07 13.67 17.60
CA SER A 216 -10.32 13.50 16.16
C SER A 216 -9.47 12.35 15.61
N LEU A 217 -9.88 11.76 14.49
CA LEU A 217 -9.03 10.81 13.74
C LEU A 217 -7.82 11.51 13.14
N VAL A 218 -6.61 11.09 13.53
CA VAL A 218 -5.36 11.68 13.06
C VAL A 218 -4.28 10.63 12.81
N TYR A 219 -3.67 10.68 11.63
CA TYR A 219 -2.52 9.84 11.30
C TYR A 219 -1.25 10.70 11.22
N PRO A 220 -0.26 10.49 12.12
CA PRO A 220 0.94 11.31 12.18
C PRO A 220 1.83 11.06 10.97
N MET A 221 2.00 12.06 10.11
CA MET A 221 2.75 11.98 8.86
C MET A 221 3.87 13.01 8.75
N ARG A 222 3.90 14.06 9.58
CA ARG A 222 4.96 15.10 9.45
C ARG A 222 6.37 14.56 9.66
N MET A 223 6.54 13.49 10.43
CA MET A 223 7.83 12.80 10.55
C MET A 223 8.29 12.16 9.24
N SER A 224 7.35 11.78 8.38
CA SER A 224 7.59 11.16 7.08
C SER A 224 8.17 12.14 6.05
N ALA A 225 8.04 13.44 6.30
CA ALA A 225 8.55 14.48 5.41
C ALA A 225 10.09 14.53 5.36
N VAL A 226 10.80 13.92 6.32
CA VAL A 226 12.27 13.88 6.29
C VAL A 226 12.83 12.62 5.62
N ALA A 227 11.97 11.77 5.04
CA ALA A 227 12.40 10.63 4.25
C ALA A 227 13.02 11.07 2.92
N ASP A 228 14.14 10.44 2.56
CA ASP A 228 14.83 10.66 1.28
C ASP A 228 14.21 9.83 0.14
N ASP A 229 13.50 8.75 0.47
CA ASP A 229 12.92 7.80 -0.49
C ASP A 229 11.44 8.09 -0.78
N THR A 230 10.92 7.49 -1.86
CA THR A 230 9.49 7.55 -2.18
C THR A 230 8.67 6.82 -1.10
N GLN A 231 7.69 7.52 -0.51
CA GLN A 231 6.78 6.95 0.46
C GLN A 231 5.45 6.56 -0.20
N SER A 232 4.98 5.34 0.05
CA SER A 232 3.62 4.94 -0.29
C SER A 232 2.82 4.71 0.99
N THR A 233 1.65 5.35 1.08
CA THR A 233 0.76 5.25 2.23
C THR A 233 -0.59 4.71 1.82
N ARG A 234 -1.11 3.75 2.59
CA ARG A 234 -2.49 3.30 2.52
C ARG A 234 -3.13 3.42 3.89
N THR A 235 -4.30 4.04 3.96
CA THR A 235 -5.10 4.09 5.18
C THR A 235 -6.43 3.40 4.95
N TYR A 236 -6.86 2.58 5.91
CA TYR A 236 -8.21 2.07 6.04
C TYR A 236 -8.84 2.76 7.24
N VAL A 237 -9.88 3.56 7.04
CA VAL A 237 -10.61 4.19 8.14
C VAL A 237 -11.93 3.47 8.32
N LEU A 238 -12.14 2.95 9.52
CA LEU A 238 -13.33 2.24 9.96
C LEU A 238 -14.18 3.19 10.79
N ALA A 239 -15.37 3.52 10.28
CA ALA A 239 -16.30 4.46 10.90
C ALA A 239 -17.74 4.08 10.56
N ASP A 240 -18.73 4.80 11.10
CA ASP A 240 -20.14 4.58 10.75
C ASP A 240 -20.51 5.06 9.35
N HIS A 241 -19.66 5.90 8.75
CA HIS A 241 -19.88 6.63 7.51
C HIS A 241 -18.59 6.69 6.68
N ARG A 242 -18.73 7.09 5.40
CA ARG A 242 -17.55 7.38 4.56
C ARG A 242 -16.81 8.58 5.14
N VAL A 243 -15.50 8.48 5.23
CA VAL A 243 -14.64 9.60 5.62
C VAL A 243 -13.86 10.10 4.43
N ASP A 244 -13.51 11.38 4.43
CA ASP A 244 -12.58 11.99 3.48
C ASP A 244 -11.41 12.62 4.25
N ARG A 245 -10.26 12.76 3.58
CA ARG A 245 -9.15 13.52 4.14
C ARG A 245 -9.37 15.03 3.95
N THR A 246 -9.19 15.79 5.03
CA THR A 246 -9.44 17.24 5.08
C THR A 246 -8.20 18.06 5.47
N ASP A 247 -7.05 17.41 5.58
CA ASP A 247 -5.79 18.05 5.94
C ASP A 247 -5.07 18.75 4.77
N ALA A 248 -4.02 19.51 5.09
CA ALA A 248 -3.29 20.31 4.11
C ALA A 248 -2.50 19.47 3.10
N THR A 249 -2.00 18.30 3.50
CA THR A 249 -1.33 17.35 2.60
C THR A 249 -2.32 16.84 1.53
N ALA A 250 -3.55 16.51 1.92
CA ALA A 250 -4.60 16.11 0.98
C ALA A 250 -5.03 17.25 0.04
N ALA A 251 -5.02 18.50 0.53
CA ALA A 251 -5.33 19.66 -0.29
C ALA A 251 -4.24 19.97 -1.33
N ALA A 252 -2.98 19.70 -1.00
CA ALA A 252 -1.85 19.87 -1.92
C ALA A 252 -1.82 18.79 -3.00
N GLN A 253 -2.09 17.54 -2.62
CA GLN A 253 -2.17 16.40 -3.51
C GLN A 253 -3.29 15.47 -3.04
N GLU A 254 -4.33 15.36 -3.84
CA GLU A 254 -5.53 14.61 -3.48
C GLU A 254 -5.22 13.10 -3.37
N PRO A 255 -5.56 12.44 -2.25
CA PRO A 255 -5.38 11.01 -2.11
C PRO A 255 -6.36 10.24 -3.00
N THR A 256 -5.94 9.08 -3.49
CA THR A 256 -6.84 8.21 -4.28
C THR A 256 -7.70 7.38 -3.34
N VAL A 257 -9.02 7.53 -3.41
CA VAL A 257 -9.95 6.60 -2.75
C VAL A 257 -9.91 5.26 -3.48
N ARG A 258 -9.47 4.21 -2.80
CA ARG A 258 -9.35 2.84 -3.35
C ARG A 258 -10.56 1.99 -3.04
N PHE A 259 -11.28 2.30 -1.96
CA PHE A 259 -12.50 1.60 -1.57
C PHE A 259 -13.33 2.50 -0.65
N ALA A 260 -14.65 2.40 -0.73
CA ALA A 260 -15.59 2.99 0.22
C ALA A 260 -16.82 2.08 0.27
N GLY A 261 -17.10 1.47 1.41
CA GLY A 261 -18.27 0.61 1.51
C GLY A 261 -18.46 -0.01 2.89
N ARG A 262 -19.69 -0.48 3.14
CA ARG A 262 -19.99 -1.22 4.36
C ARG A 262 -19.45 -2.65 4.27
N VAL A 263 -18.84 -3.09 5.35
CA VAL A 263 -18.33 -4.45 5.55
C VAL A 263 -19.06 -5.03 6.76
N ASP A 264 -19.58 -6.25 6.61
CA ASP A 264 -20.27 -6.95 7.71
C ASP A 264 -19.21 -7.55 8.65
N PRO A 265 -19.20 -7.24 9.96
CA PRO A 265 -18.28 -7.85 10.92
C PRO A 265 -18.36 -9.38 10.95
N ALA A 266 -19.49 -9.98 10.56
CA ALA A 266 -19.63 -11.44 10.49
C ALA A 266 -19.01 -12.05 9.22
N SER A 267 -18.54 -11.22 8.27
CA SER A 267 -17.93 -11.65 7.02
C SER A 267 -16.40 -11.78 7.07
N VAL A 268 -15.78 -11.31 8.16
CA VAL A 268 -14.33 -11.37 8.39
C VAL A 268 -13.96 -12.51 9.34
N SER A 269 -12.72 -12.97 9.29
CA SER A 269 -12.23 -14.09 10.11
C SER A 269 -11.31 -13.68 11.26
N SER A 270 -10.65 -12.52 11.15
CA SER A 270 -9.90 -11.90 12.24
C SER A 270 -10.85 -11.35 13.30
N ASP A 271 -10.72 -11.83 14.54
CA ASP A 271 -11.49 -11.35 15.69
C ASP A 271 -11.23 -9.85 15.96
N GLU A 272 -10.00 -9.38 15.72
CA GLU A 272 -9.63 -7.97 15.89
C GLU A 272 -10.31 -7.09 14.84
N LEU A 273 -10.30 -7.49 13.57
CA LEU A 273 -11.01 -6.77 12.51
C LEU A 273 -12.52 -6.78 12.75
N ALA A 274 -13.08 -7.92 13.17
CA ALA A 274 -14.50 -8.03 13.50
C ALA A 274 -14.90 -7.05 14.62
N ALA A 275 -14.07 -6.93 15.66
CA ALA A 275 -14.30 -5.98 16.75
C ALA A 275 -14.25 -4.53 16.26
N LEU A 276 -13.24 -4.16 15.45
CA LEU A 276 -13.14 -2.80 14.88
C LEU A 276 -14.34 -2.46 13.98
N LEU A 277 -14.80 -3.41 13.16
CA LEU A 277 -15.95 -3.22 12.27
C LEU A 277 -17.29 -3.16 13.02
N ALA A 278 -17.37 -3.76 14.21
CA ALA A 278 -18.57 -3.66 15.05
C ALA A 278 -18.81 -2.22 15.54
N ASP A 279 -17.72 -1.47 15.76
CA ASP A 279 -17.75 -0.06 16.15
C ASP A 279 -17.75 0.91 14.95
N GLY A 280 -17.46 0.41 13.74
CA GLY A 280 -17.37 1.21 12.51
C GLY A 280 -17.44 0.37 11.25
N SER A 281 -18.66 0.03 10.81
CA SER A 281 -18.87 -0.92 9.70
C SER A 281 -18.57 -0.35 8.30
N PHE A 282 -18.34 0.95 8.15
CA PHE A 282 -17.99 1.58 6.89
C PHE A 282 -16.46 1.69 6.77
N VAL A 283 -15.89 1.00 5.79
CA VAL A 283 -14.46 1.06 5.48
C VAL A 283 -14.23 2.04 4.35
N THR A 284 -13.37 3.03 4.56
CA THR A 284 -12.84 3.90 3.50
C THR A 284 -11.35 3.70 3.37
N SER A 285 -10.88 3.32 2.18
CA SER A 285 -9.46 3.16 1.87
C SER A 285 -8.95 4.32 1.04
N HIS A 286 -7.87 4.95 1.49
CA HIS A 286 -7.14 5.97 0.76
C HIS A 286 -5.72 5.49 0.46
N GLU A 287 -5.21 5.79 -0.72
CA GLU A 287 -3.82 5.52 -1.11
C GLU A 287 -3.19 6.79 -1.65
N GLN A 288 -1.97 7.09 -1.20
CA GLN A 288 -1.20 8.24 -1.65
C GLN A 288 0.28 7.89 -1.73
N VAL A 289 0.92 8.31 -2.83
CA VAL A 289 2.35 8.15 -3.08
C VAL A 289 3.00 9.53 -3.08
N PHE A 290 4.07 9.64 -2.30
CA PHE A 290 4.89 10.84 -2.16
C PHE A 290 6.26 10.57 -2.77
N THR A 291 6.55 11.20 -3.91
CA THR A 291 7.83 11.07 -4.61
C THR A 291 8.90 12.02 -4.09
N ASP A 292 8.48 13.11 -3.46
CA ASP A 292 9.33 14.07 -2.75
C ASP A 292 8.69 14.40 -1.39
N PRO A 293 8.83 13.51 -0.38
CA PRO A 293 8.14 13.63 0.90
C PRO A 293 8.34 14.99 1.59
N GLY A 294 9.54 15.57 1.47
CA GLY A 294 9.89 16.83 2.14
C GLY A 294 9.16 18.07 1.63
N THR A 295 8.59 18.01 0.42
CA THR A 295 7.77 19.10 -0.12
C THR A 295 6.29 18.73 -0.21
N GLU A 296 5.97 17.44 -0.32
CA GLU A 296 4.60 16.96 -0.50
C GLU A 296 3.87 16.69 0.82
N ILE A 297 4.58 16.31 1.90
CA ILE A 297 4.00 16.04 3.21
C ILE A 297 4.13 17.27 4.11
N VAL A 298 3.03 18.01 4.25
CA VAL A 298 3.01 19.32 4.94
C VAL A 298 2.19 19.33 6.24
N SER A 299 1.39 18.29 6.47
CA SER A 299 0.61 18.07 7.68
C SER A 299 0.39 16.59 7.96
N ASP A 300 0.00 16.28 9.20
CA ASP A 300 -0.60 14.99 9.55
C ASP A 300 -1.90 14.79 8.79
N PHE A 301 -2.31 13.52 8.60
CA PHE A 301 -3.59 13.26 7.95
C PHE A 301 -4.72 13.44 8.96
N VAL A 302 -5.77 14.14 8.54
CA VAL A 302 -6.97 14.36 9.34
C VAL A 302 -8.17 13.87 8.54
N PHE A 303 -9.04 13.13 9.21
CA PHE A 303 -10.19 12.48 8.59
C PHE A 303 -11.47 13.06 9.17
N GLU A 304 -12.39 13.44 8.29
CA GLU A 304 -13.72 13.91 8.66
C GLU A 304 -14.80 13.17 7.87
N GLN A 305 -16.03 13.24 8.37
CA GLN A 305 -17.19 12.69 7.69
C GLN A 305 -17.33 13.31 6.29
N ALA A 306 -17.42 12.45 5.28
CA ALA A 306 -17.73 12.86 3.92
C ALA A 306 -19.15 13.42 3.82
N ALA A 307 -19.40 14.27 2.82
CA ALA A 307 -20.73 14.84 2.57
C ALA A 307 -21.81 13.78 2.31
N ALA A 308 -21.42 12.60 1.82
CA ALA A 308 -22.30 11.45 1.62
C ALA A 308 -21.52 10.12 1.63
N ASP A 309 -22.20 9.05 2.04
CA ASP A 309 -21.71 7.67 2.03
C ASP A 309 -21.71 7.05 0.62
N VAL A 310 -21.05 7.72 -0.34
CA VAL A 310 -20.96 7.22 -1.72
C VAL A 310 -20.04 6.00 -1.75
N ALA A 311 -20.61 4.84 -2.02
CA ALA A 311 -19.85 3.60 -2.14
C ALA A 311 -18.96 3.61 -3.39
N TYR A 312 -17.74 3.09 -3.25
CA TYR A 312 -16.77 2.93 -4.30
C TYR A 312 -16.05 1.59 -4.15
N ALA A 313 -16.00 0.80 -5.22
CA ALA A 313 -15.17 -0.38 -5.30
C ALA A 313 -14.55 -0.44 -6.70
N PRO A 314 -13.23 -0.67 -6.82
CA PRO A 314 -12.59 -0.70 -8.11
C PRO A 314 -13.07 -1.94 -8.88
N THR A 315 -13.22 -1.81 -10.19
CA THR A 315 -13.65 -2.93 -11.05
C THR A 315 -12.76 -3.04 -12.28
N PHE A 316 -12.53 -4.26 -12.75
CA PHE A 316 -11.87 -4.51 -14.03
C PHE A 316 -12.77 -5.33 -14.95
N ALA A 317 -12.66 -5.04 -16.25
CA ALA A 317 -13.46 -5.68 -17.27
C ALA A 317 -12.97 -7.10 -17.57
N VAL A 318 -13.88 -8.08 -17.56
CA VAL A 318 -13.61 -9.44 -18.05
C VAL A 318 -14.58 -9.81 -19.16
N VAL A 319 -14.14 -10.69 -20.06
CA VAL A 319 -14.97 -11.27 -21.13
C VAL A 319 -15.41 -12.66 -20.68
N ALA A 320 -16.72 -12.88 -20.57
CA ALA A 320 -17.27 -14.17 -20.13
C ALA A 320 -17.66 -15.06 -21.31
N ASP A 321 -17.27 -16.34 -21.28
CA ASP A 321 -17.70 -17.31 -22.30
C ASP A 321 -19.17 -17.67 -22.14
N LYS A 322 -19.99 -17.44 -23.17
CA LYS A 322 -21.33 -18.03 -23.25
C LYS A 322 -21.19 -19.45 -23.78
N ARG A 323 -21.51 -20.43 -22.93
CA ARG A 323 -21.41 -21.87 -23.25
C ARG A 323 -22.76 -22.57 -23.15
N ILE A 324 -22.96 -23.58 -24.00
CA ILE A 324 -24.05 -24.57 -23.92
C ILE A 324 -23.37 -25.92 -23.69
N GLY A 325 -23.36 -26.40 -22.45
CA GLY A 325 -22.55 -27.56 -22.06
C GLY A 325 -21.05 -27.26 -22.23
N PRO A 326 -20.25 -28.18 -22.82
CA PRO A 326 -18.81 -27.97 -23.02
C PRO A 326 -18.48 -27.06 -24.23
N PHE A 327 -19.46 -26.61 -25.01
CA PHE A 327 -19.25 -25.88 -26.26
C PHE A 327 -19.59 -24.39 -26.14
N PHE A 328 -18.92 -23.55 -26.92
CA PHE A 328 -19.33 -22.15 -27.13
C PHE A 328 -20.75 -22.07 -27.74
N ALA A 329 -21.57 -21.16 -27.23
CA ALA A 329 -22.98 -21.05 -27.60
C ALA A 329 -23.19 -20.70 -29.08
N GLY A 330 -22.33 -19.87 -29.67
CA GLY A 330 -22.39 -19.43 -31.06
C GLY A 330 -22.40 -20.59 -32.06
N PRO A 331 -21.39 -21.49 -32.06
CA PRO A 331 -21.38 -22.68 -32.92
C PRO A 331 -22.60 -23.59 -32.74
N VAL A 332 -23.06 -23.80 -31.51
CA VAL A 332 -24.23 -24.64 -31.22
C VAL A 332 -25.51 -24.02 -31.82
N LEU A 333 -25.71 -22.72 -31.63
CA LEU A 333 -26.86 -21.99 -32.18
C LEU A 333 -26.80 -21.92 -33.71
N ALA A 334 -25.63 -21.73 -34.30
CA ALA A 334 -25.45 -21.71 -35.75
C ALA A 334 -25.74 -23.08 -36.39
N PHE A 335 -25.22 -24.17 -35.80
CA PHE A 335 -25.45 -25.51 -36.30
C PHE A 335 -26.92 -25.93 -36.20
N THR A 336 -27.57 -25.61 -35.07
CA THR A 336 -29.01 -25.87 -34.89
C THR A 336 -29.87 -25.08 -35.87
N ALA A 337 -29.52 -23.82 -36.16
CA ALA A 337 -30.19 -23.01 -37.18
C ALA A 337 -30.05 -23.60 -38.59
N VAL A 338 -28.84 -24.07 -38.96
CA VAL A 338 -28.60 -24.73 -40.26
C VAL A 338 -29.40 -26.03 -40.38
N LEU A 339 -29.44 -26.86 -39.33
CA LEU A 339 -30.25 -28.08 -39.33
C LEU A 339 -31.75 -27.78 -39.46
N ALA A 340 -32.25 -26.76 -38.77
CA ALA A 340 -33.65 -26.33 -38.86
C ALA A 340 -34.00 -25.86 -40.28
N LEU A 341 -33.13 -25.07 -40.92
CA LEU A 341 -33.29 -24.63 -42.31
C LEU A 341 -33.26 -25.80 -43.29
N ALA A 342 -32.30 -26.74 -43.14
CA ALA A 342 -32.23 -27.93 -43.97
C ALA A 342 -33.51 -28.78 -43.85
N ALA A 343 -34.02 -28.97 -42.62
CA ALA A 343 -35.27 -29.68 -42.38
C ALA A 343 -36.47 -28.97 -43.04
N LEU A 344 -36.54 -27.64 -42.97
CA LEU A 344 -37.56 -26.83 -43.65
C LEU A 344 -37.50 -26.97 -45.18
N VAL A 345 -36.30 -27.00 -45.77
CA VAL A 345 -36.12 -27.21 -47.21
C VAL A 345 -36.57 -28.61 -47.63
N VAL A 346 -36.19 -29.65 -46.89
CA VAL A 346 -36.63 -31.03 -47.16
C VAL A 346 -38.14 -31.15 -47.02
N TRP A 347 -38.72 -30.56 -45.97
CA TRP A 347 -40.15 -30.61 -45.71
C TRP A 347 -40.97 -29.87 -46.78
N SER A 348 -40.53 -28.67 -47.18
CA SER A 348 -41.17 -27.93 -48.26
C SER A 348 -41.02 -28.63 -49.62
N GLY A 349 -39.87 -29.25 -49.88
CA GLY A 349 -39.65 -30.11 -51.07
C GLY A 349 -40.56 -31.34 -51.08
N ARG A 350 -40.77 -31.99 -49.93
CA ARG A 350 -41.72 -33.11 -49.79
C ARG A 350 -43.16 -32.67 -49.99
N ARG A 351 -43.56 -31.51 -49.46
CA ARG A 351 -44.89 -30.94 -49.71
C ARG A 351 -45.13 -30.61 -51.18
N ARG A 352 -44.12 -30.11 -51.90
CA ARG A 352 -44.21 -29.82 -53.35
C ARG A 352 -44.24 -31.07 -54.22
N ARG A 353 -43.68 -32.20 -53.72
CA ARG A 353 -43.68 -33.51 -54.41
C ARG A 353 -44.83 -34.42 -54.00
N ALA A 354 -45.77 -33.95 -53.16
CA ALA A 354 -46.98 -34.70 -52.90
C ALA A 354 -47.74 -34.89 -54.24
N PRO A 355 -48.06 -36.13 -54.63
CA PRO A 355 -48.71 -36.39 -55.91
C PRO A 355 -50.05 -35.65 -55.97
N ALA A 356 -50.30 -34.96 -57.08
CA ALA A 356 -51.60 -34.37 -57.35
C ALA A 356 -52.68 -35.47 -57.21
N PRO A 357 -53.82 -35.19 -56.54
CA PRO A 357 -54.88 -36.18 -56.41
C PRO A 357 -55.28 -36.64 -57.81
N ALA A 358 -55.19 -37.95 -58.05
CA ALA A 358 -55.54 -38.53 -59.35
C ALA A 358 -56.98 -38.16 -59.69
N LEU A 359 -57.18 -37.45 -60.79
CA LEU A 359 -58.50 -37.16 -61.31
C LEU A 359 -59.20 -38.49 -61.63
N ALA A 360 -60.27 -38.79 -60.91
CA ALA A 360 -61.13 -39.93 -61.19
C ALA A 360 -61.68 -39.84 -62.64
N PRO A 361 -61.76 -40.96 -63.38
CA PRO A 361 -62.24 -40.94 -64.76
C PRO A 361 -63.71 -40.52 -64.80
N ARG A 362 -64.02 -39.56 -65.69
CA ARG A 362 -65.39 -39.11 -65.95
C ARG A 362 -66.23 -40.27 -66.50
N PRO A 363 -67.45 -40.51 -65.98
CA PRO A 363 -68.34 -41.50 -66.57
C PRO A 363 -68.80 -41.06 -67.96
N ALA A 364 -68.76 -41.98 -68.92
CA ALA A 364 -69.27 -41.81 -70.26
C ALA A 364 -70.78 -41.50 -70.22
N ARG A 365 -71.22 -40.49 -70.97
CA ARG A 365 -72.63 -40.25 -71.23
C ARG A 365 -73.03 -40.97 -72.52
N ALA A 366 -74.04 -41.84 -72.36
CA ALA A 366 -75.01 -42.43 -73.29
C ALA A 366 -74.57 -42.67 -74.74
#